data_AF-A0AAV0W9V9-F1
#
_entry.id   AF-A0AAV0W9V9-F1
#
_cell.length_a   1.000
_cell.length_b   1.000
_cell.length_c   1.000
_cell.angle_alpha   90.00
_cell.angle_beta   90.00
_cell.angle_gamma   90.00
#
_symmetry.space_group_name_H-M   'P 1'
#
loop_
_entity.id
_entity.type
_entity.pdbx_description
1 polymer ?
#
loop_
_entity_poly.entity_id
_entity_poly.type
_entity_poly.pdbx_seq_one_letter_code
_entity_poly.pdbx_strand_id
1 'polypeptide(L)'
;MYLDQWVTLKEHFKEAGRTEKCYKAKTLYNMYSDVNNQMYFILLKPILSEAQHINKLFQSNTADRTKLLDDLVLFIEGLARKVVTTECRANLLEVNIQNYLHPHPHLGYEFEEKCRTLKIKPDVEKIIRGVVINFIINLVTELQKRLPDNIKTLKNTSLLSSEKCLNSTKDSIVPLSKCA
;
A
#
# COMPACT_ATOMS: atom_id res chain seq x y z
N MET A 1 -6.29 -3.31 -14.92
CA MET A 1 -6.05 -4.23 -16.04
C MET A 1 -6.42 -5.69 -15.71
N TYR A 2 -5.79 -6.37 -14.73
CA TYR A 2 -6.10 -7.79 -14.45
C TYR A 2 -7.45 -8.05 -13.77
N LEU A 3 -7.87 -7.22 -12.80
CA LEU A 3 -9.18 -7.36 -12.15
C LEU A 3 -10.35 -7.05 -13.10
N ASP A 4 -10.17 -6.07 -13.97
CA ASP A 4 -11.21 -5.63 -14.92
C ASP A 4 -11.49 -6.72 -15.97
N GLN A 5 -10.50 -7.58 -16.22
CA GLN A 5 -10.59 -8.73 -17.13
C GLN A 5 -10.78 -10.06 -16.39
N TRP A 6 -11.13 -10.05 -15.10
CA TRP A 6 -11.17 -11.27 -14.27
C TRP A 6 -12.03 -12.39 -14.89
N VAL A 7 -13.24 -12.05 -15.34
CA VAL A 7 -14.17 -13.00 -15.96
C VAL A 7 -13.65 -13.49 -17.31
N THR A 8 -13.14 -12.57 -18.13
CA THR A 8 -12.57 -12.89 -19.45
C THR A 8 -11.37 -13.84 -19.32
N LEU A 9 -10.46 -13.57 -18.39
CA LEU A 9 -9.30 -14.40 -18.12
C LEU A 9 -9.71 -15.77 -17.57
N LYS A 10 -10.71 -15.83 -16.69
CA LYS A 10 -11.27 -17.09 -16.20
C LYS A 10 -11.76 -17.98 -17.35
N GLU A 11 -12.59 -17.44 -18.25
CA GLU A 11 -13.11 -18.22 -19.37
C GLU A 11 -12.02 -18.56 -20.40
N HIS A 12 -11.06 -17.66 -20.65
CA HIS A 12 -9.92 -17.94 -21.52
C HIS A 12 -9.09 -19.14 -21.00
N PHE A 13 -8.73 -19.14 -19.71
CA PHE A 13 -7.95 -20.23 -19.12
C PHE A 13 -8.73 -21.55 -19.01
N LYS A 14 -10.05 -21.47 -18.85
CA LYS A 14 -10.94 -22.63 -18.90
C LYS A 14 -10.88 -23.29 -20.27
N GLU A 15 -10.97 -22.49 -21.34
CA GLU A 15 -10.95 -23.02 -22.70
C GLU A 15 -9.58 -23.57 -23.07
N ALA A 16 -8.50 -22.80 -22.84
CA ALA A 16 -7.13 -23.25 -23.08
C ALA A 16 -6.77 -24.52 -22.28
N GLY A 17 -7.27 -24.65 -21.05
CA GLY A 17 -7.10 -25.87 -20.25
C GLY A 17 -7.80 -27.10 -20.85
N ARG A 18 -8.88 -26.91 -21.60
CA ARG A 18 -9.64 -27.99 -22.27
C ARG A 18 -9.07 -28.33 -23.64
N THR A 19 -8.83 -27.34 -24.48
CA THR A 19 -8.43 -27.51 -25.89
C THR A 19 -6.97 -27.90 -26.01
N GLU A 20 -6.09 -27.20 -25.31
CA GLU A 20 -4.64 -27.40 -25.38
C GLU A 20 -4.14 -28.43 -24.36
N LYS A 21 -5.03 -28.94 -23.49
CA LYS A 21 -4.68 -29.80 -22.33
C LYS A 21 -3.58 -29.19 -21.46
N CYS A 22 -3.50 -27.86 -21.42
CA CYS A 22 -2.44 -27.13 -20.74
C CYS A 22 -2.67 -27.14 -19.23
N TYR A 23 -1.75 -27.77 -18.48
CA TYR A 23 -1.81 -27.83 -17.02
C TYR A 23 -1.79 -26.42 -16.39
N LYS A 24 -0.93 -25.52 -16.91
CA LYS A 24 -0.82 -24.15 -16.41
C LYS A 24 -2.14 -23.39 -16.57
N ALA A 25 -2.81 -23.54 -17.72
CA ALA A 25 -4.11 -22.93 -17.96
C ALA A 25 -5.16 -23.47 -16.97
N LYS A 26 -5.15 -24.77 -16.68
CA LYS A 26 -6.04 -25.36 -15.66
C LYS A 26 -5.77 -24.83 -14.26
N THR A 27 -4.49 -24.67 -13.88
CA THR A 27 -4.11 -24.06 -12.59
C THR A 27 -4.60 -22.62 -12.50
N LEU A 28 -4.40 -21.81 -13.54
CA LEU A 28 -4.88 -20.43 -13.58
C LEU A 28 -6.41 -20.37 -13.54
N TYR A 29 -7.11 -21.21 -14.30
CA TYR A 29 -8.56 -21.30 -14.22
C TYR A 29 -9.05 -21.58 -12.79
N ASN A 30 -8.41 -22.52 -12.08
CA ASN A 30 -8.75 -22.81 -10.69
C ASN A 30 -8.50 -21.58 -9.78
N MET A 31 -7.39 -20.86 -9.98
CA MET A 31 -7.09 -19.63 -9.22
C MET A 31 -8.13 -18.54 -9.45
N TYR A 32 -8.55 -18.29 -10.71
CA TYR A 32 -9.57 -17.30 -11.06
C TYR A 32 -11.00 -17.73 -10.68
N SER A 33 -11.21 -19.02 -10.45
CA SER A 33 -12.47 -19.57 -9.98
C SER A 33 -12.66 -19.42 -8.47
N ASP A 34 -11.59 -19.23 -7.71
CA ASP A 34 -11.64 -18.97 -6.28
C ASP A 34 -11.94 -17.50 -6.00
N VAL A 35 -13.07 -17.25 -5.34
CA VAL A 35 -13.52 -15.90 -4.94
C VAL A 35 -12.53 -15.28 -3.95
N ASN A 36 -11.90 -16.05 -3.08
CA ASN A 36 -10.97 -15.52 -2.08
C ASN A 36 -9.76 -14.87 -2.77
N ASN A 37 -9.25 -15.49 -3.83
CA ASN A 37 -8.16 -14.93 -4.63
C ASN A 37 -8.57 -13.60 -5.25
N GLN A 38 -9.79 -13.50 -5.79
CA GLN A 38 -10.30 -12.24 -6.31
C GLN A 38 -10.32 -11.14 -5.25
N MET A 39 -10.79 -11.49 -4.04
CA MET A 39 -10.84 -10.55 -2.91
C MET A 39 -9.45 -10.08 -2.48
N TYR A 40 -8.47 -11.00 -2.43
CA TYR A 40 -7.08 -10.61 -2.17
C TYR A 40 -6.55 -9.64 -3.22
N PHE A 41 -6.81 -9.88 -4.52
CA PHE A 41 -6.35 -8.97 -5.57
C PHE A 41 -7.03 -7.60 -5.51
N ILE A 42 -8.33 -7.53 -5.18
CA ILE A 42 -9.05 -6.26 -4.97
C ILE A 42 -8.37 -5.44 -3.87
N LEU A 43 -8.01 -6.09 -2.77
CA LEU A 43 -7.37 -5.43 -1.63
C LEU A 43 -5.90 -5.05 -1.89
N LEU A 44 -5.14 -5.94 -2.54
CA LEU A 44 -3.70 -5.75 -2.77
C LEU A 44 -3.41 -4.78 -3.92
N LYS A 45 -4.25 -4.72 -4.96
CA LYS A 45 -4.04 -3.85 -6.13
C LYS A 45 -3.75 -2.39 -5.76
N PRO A 46 -4.57 -1.69 -4.95
CA PRO A 46 -4.28 -0.29 -4.61
C PRO A 46 -2.97 -0.15 -3.84
N ILE A 47 -2.69 -1.05 -2.88
CA ILE A 47 -1.47 -1.04 -2.08
C ILE A 47 -0.22 -1.20 -2.96
N LEU A 48 -0.25 -2.19 -3.87
CA LEU A 48 0.87 -2.48 -4.76
C LEU A 48 1.05 -1.39 -5.82
N SER A 49 -0.04 -0.80 -6.32
CA SER A 49 0.04 0.30 -7.27
C SER A 49 0.74 1.52 -6.67
N GLU A 50 0.44 1.85 -5.42
CA GLU A 50 1.04 2.95 -4.70
C GLU A 50 2.52 2.65 -4.35
N ALA A 51 2.82 1.44 -3.86
CA ALA A 51 4.20 0.99 -3.64
C ALA A 51 5.06 1.07 -4.92
N GLN A 52 4.49 0.63 -6.06
CA GLN A 52 5.16 0.72 -7.36
C GLN A 52 5.35 2.16 -7.82
N HIS A 53 4.37 3.04 -7.55
CA HIS A 53 4.48 4.46 -7.87
C HIS A 53 5.63 5.10 -7.10
N ILE A 54 5.69 4.93 -5.78
CA ILE A 54 6.79 5.42 -4.95
C ILE A 54 8.13 4.88 -5.45
N ASN A 55 8.22 3.56 -5.69
CA ASN A 55 9.46 2.97 -6.20
C ASN A 55 9.91 3.59 -7.54
N LYS A 56 8.97 3.89 -8.45
CA LYS A 56 9.28 4.57 -9.72
C LYS A 56 9.76 6.01 -9.50
N LEU A 57 9.23 6.73 -8.52
CA LEU A 57 9.72 8.07 -8.16
C LEU A 57 11.18 8.01 -7.72
N PHE A 58 11.55 7.05 -6.86
CA PHE A 58 12.93 6.85 -6.43
C PHE A 58 13.88 6.42 -7.56
N GLN A 59 13.36 5.72 -8.58
CA GLN A 59 14.13 5.32 -9.77
C GLN A 59 14.23 6.44 -10.83
N SER A 60 13.45 7.52 -10.69
CA SER A 60 13.42 8.59 -11.68
C SER A 60 14.60 9.54 -11.54
N ASN A 61 15.19 9.91 -12.68
CA ASN A 61 16.23 10.94 -12.73
C ASN A 61 15.67 12.38 -12.64
N THR A 62 14.35 12.54 -12.75
CA THR A 62 13.69 13.86 -12.76
C THR A 62 12.88 14.14 -11.49
N ALA A 63 12.79 13.18 -10.57
CA ALA A 63 12.06 13.37 -9.32
C ALA A 63 12.75 14.40 -8.43
N ASP A 64 11.94 15.21 -7.74
CA ASP A 64 12.44 16.16 -6.75
C ASP A 64 12.94 15.40 -5.52
N ARG A 65 14.27 15.30 -5.41
CA ARG A 65 14.95 14.59 -4.32
C ARG A 65 14.60 15.12 -2.94
N THR A 66 14.15 16.38 -2.85
CA THR A 66 13.78 17.01 -1.59
C THR A 66 12.36 16.64 -1.13
N LYS A 67 11.53 16.07 -2.02
CA LYS A 67 10.14 15.64 -1.75
C LYS A 67 9.97 14.11 -1.67
N LEU A 68 10.89 13.34 -2.27
CA LEU A 68 10.85 11.87 -2.27
C LEU A 68 10.69 11.26 -0.87
N LEU A 69 11.32 11.88 0.14
CA LEU A 69 11.21 11.41 1.51
C LEU A 69 9.80 11.64 2.08
N ASP A 70 9.20 12.79 1.78
CA ASP A 70 7.84 13.11 2.21
C ASP A 70 6.83 12.19 1.52
N ASP A 71 7.01 11.90 0.23
CA ASP A 71 6.18 10.93 -0.51
C ASP A 71 6.24 9.53 0.11
N LEU A 72 7.44 9.08 0.50
CA LEU A 72 7.62 7.80 1.19
C LEU A 72 6.94 7.79 2.57
N VAL A 73 7.07 8.87 3.33
CA VAL A 73 6.44 8.99 4.64
C VAL A 73 4.92 8.98 4.52
N LEU A 74 4.36 9.76 3.59
CA LEU A 74 2.92 9.80 3.32
C LEU A 74 2.39 8.42 2.93
N PHE A 75 3.16 7.67 2.13
CA PHE A 75 2.82 6.29 1.78
C PHE A 75 2.78 5.36 3.01
N ILE A 76 3.81 5.38 3.87
CA ILE A 76 3.87 4.55 5.08
C ILE A 76 2.72 4.91 6.03
N GLU A 77 2.48 6.20 6.26
CA GLU A 77 1.39 6.66 7.11
C GLU A 77 0.02 6.28 6.52
N GLY A 78 -0.15 6.44 5.21
CA GLY A 78 -1.37 6.04 4.49
C GLY A 78 -1.67 4.55 4.62
N LEU A 79 -0.66 3.69 4.52
CA LEU A 79 -0.80 2.24 4.76
C LEU A 79 -1.20 1.94 6.20
N ALA A 80 -0.49 2.53 7.17
CA ALA A 80 -0.79 2.32 8.59
C ALA A 80 -2.22 2.78 8.95
N ARG A 81 -2.67 3.93 8.42
CA ARG A 81 -4.00 4.48 8.63
C ARG A 81 -5.14 3.60 8.10
N LYS A 82 -4.89 2.69 7.15
CA LYS A 82 -5.89 1.72 6.69
C LYS A 82 -6.28 0.70 7.76
N VAL A 83 -5.38 0.42 8.72
CA VAL A 83 -5.56 -0.64 9.72
C VAL A 83 -5.61 -0.13 11.16
N VAL A 84 -5.09 1.06 11.42
CA VAL A 84 -5.05 1.70 12.74
C VAL A 84 -6.33 2.48 13.03
N THR A 85 -6.73 2.54 14.30
CA THR A 85 -7.87 3.36 14.76
C THR A 85 -7.70 4.84 14.43
N THR A 86 -8.78 5.49 13.98
CA THR A 86 -8.78 6.91 13.58
C THR A 86 -8.35 7.86 14.68
N GLU A 87 -8.60 7.50 15.94
CA GLU A 87 -8.24 8.26 17.14
C GLU A 87 -6.74 8.22 17.47
N CYS A 88 -5.96 7.35 16.82
CA CYS A 88 -4.53 7.24 17.08
C CYS A 88 -3.79 8.51 16.65
N ARG A 89 -3.17 9.18 17.63
CA ARG A 89 -2.32 10.37 17.45
C ARG A 89 -0.83 10.06 17.49
N ALA A 90 -0.45 8.79 17.66
CA ALA A 90 0.94 8.39 17.69
C ALA A 90 1.62 8.59 16.34
N ASN A 91 2.93 8.82 16.35
CA ASN A 91 3.74 8.87 15.14
C ASN A 91 3.86 7.46 14.55
N LEU A 92 3.09 7.20 13.49
CA LEU A 92 3.00 5.87 12.84
C LEU A 92 4.30 5.45 12.16
N LEU A 93 5.33 6.30 12.11
CA LEU A 93 6.66 5.94 11.63
C LEU A 93 7.54 5.29 12.72
N GLU A 94 7.25 5.57 13.99
CA GLU A 94 8.10 5.18 15.12
C GLU A 94 7.46 4.11 16.00
N VAL A 95 6.13 3.98 15.97
CA VAL A 95 5.41 3.03 16.82
C VAL A 95 5.13 1.70 16.13
N ASN A 96 5.01 0.64 16.92
CA ASN A 96 4.44 -0.62 16.48
C ASN A 96 2.92 -0.45 16.29
N ILE A 97 2.49 -0.44 15.03
CA ILE A 97 1.08 -0.23 14.66
C ILE A 97 0.14 -1.36 15.11
N GLN A 98 0.66 -2.55 15.44
CA GLN A 98 -0.13 -3.66 15.98
C GLN A 98 -0.84 -3.29 17.29
N ASN A 99 -0.28 -2.37 18.07
CA ASN A 99 -0.84 -1.92 19.34
C ASN A 99 -2.06 -1.00 19.18
N TYR A 100 -2.36 -0.56 17.95
CA TYR A 100 -3.37 0.46 17.67
C TYR A 100 -4.37 0.02 16.59
N LEU A 101 -4.48 -1.29 16.32
CA LEU A 101 -5.35 -1.81 15.27
C LEU A 101 -6.82 -1.52 15.55
N HIS A 102 -7.52 -1.09 14.50
CA HIS A 102 -8.97 -0.97 14.55
C HIS A 102 -9.60 -2.38 14.59
N PRO A 103 -10.61 -2.65 15.44
CA PRO A 103 -11.24 -3.98 15.53
C PRO A 103 -11.87 -4.45 14.21
N HIS A 104 -12.34 -3.51 13.39
CA HIS A 104 -12.94 -3.81 12.09
C HIS A 104 -12.56 -2.74 11.05
N PRO A 105 -11.33 -2.77 10.51
CA PRO A 105 -10.85 -1.73 9.61
C PRO A 105 -11.61 -1.79 8.28
N HIS A 106 -12.00 -0.61 7.77
CA HIS A 106 -12.61 -0.48 6.46
C HIS A 106 -11.54 -0.56 5.38
N LEU A 107 -11.49 -1.69 4.66
CA LEU A 107 -10.39 -1.99 3.73
C LEU A 107 -10.60 -1.40 2.32
N GLY A 108 -11.69 -0.68 2.10
CA GLY A 108 -11.98 0.03 0.85
C GLY A 108 -13.34 -0.32 0.28
N TYR A 109 -13.95 0.65 -0.40
CA TYR A 109 -15.34 0.55 -0.89
C TYR A 109 -15.57 -0.67 -1.78
N GLU A 110 -14.68 -0.91 -2.76
CA GLU A 110 -14.80 -2.03 -3.71
C GLU A 110 -14.83 -3.39 -3.01
N PHE A 111 -14.03 -3.55 -1.95
CA PHE A 111 -14.01 -4.78 -1.15
C PHE A 111 -15.31 -4.97 -0.36
N GLU A 112 -15.78 -3.92 0.33
CA GLU A 112 -17.01 -3.97 1.11
C GLU A 112 -18.23 -4.26 0.22
N GLU A 113 -18.29 -3.65 -0.96
CA GLU A 113 -19.34 -3.88 -1.95
C GLU A 113 -19.30 -5.31 -2.51
N LYS A 114 -18.10 -5.85 -2.77
CA LYS A 114 -17.92 -7.23 -3.21
C LYS A 114 -18.33 -8.24 -2.14
N CYS A 115 -17.97 -8.02 -0.87
CA CYS A 115 -18.43 -8.85 0.24
C CYS A 115 -19.96 -8.92 0.30
N ARG A 116 -20.61 -7.76 0.15
CA ARG A 116 -22.08 -7.64 0.15
C ARG A 116 -22.72 -8.36 -1.04
N THR A 117 -22.19 -8.13 -2.24
CA THR A 117 -22.73 -8.69 -3.49
C THR A 117 -22.57 -10.20 -3.57
N LEU A 118 -21.42 -10.72 -3.15
CA LEU A 118 -21.12 -12.15 -3.18
C LEU A 118 -21.63 -12.91 -1.94
N LYS A 119 -22.20 -12.20 -0.96
CA LYS A 119 -22.69 -12.74 0.32
C LYS A 119 -21.64 -13.67 0.97
N ILE A 120 -20.41 -13.16 1.07
CA ILE A 120 -19.31 -13.93 1.66
C ILE A 120 -19.66 -14.27 3.11
N LYS A 121 -19.39 -15.51 3.52
CA LYS A 121 -19.63 -15.95 4.89
C LYS A 121 -18.74 -15.15 5.85
N PRO A 122 -19.25 -14.71 7.02
CA PRO A 122 -18.48 -13.93 7.99
C PRO A 122 -17.13 -14.56 8.39
N ASP A 123 -17.09 -15.90 8.51
CA ASP A 123 -15.85 -16.62 8.86
C ASP A 123 -14.77 -16.48 7.78
N VAL A 124 -15.17 -16.58 6.51
CA VAL A 124 -14.26 -16.46 5.36
C VAL A 124 -13.81 -15.01 5.21
N GLU A 125 -14.72 -14.06 5.38
CA GLU A 125 -14.39 -12.63 5.36
C GLU A 125 -13.35 -12.29 6.43
N LYS A 126 -13.54 -12.80 7.66
CA LYS A 126 -12.60 -12.58 8.77
C LYS A 126 -11.20 -13.10 8.45
N ILE A 127 -11.10 -14.27 7.80
CA ILE A 127 -9.83 -14.83 7.35
C ILE A 127 -9.17 -13.91 6.30
N ILE A 128 -9.92 -13.50 5.28
CA ILE A 128 -9.41 -12.63 4.20
C ILE A 128 -8.91 -11.31 4.77
N ARG A 129 -9.71 -10.66 5.63
CA ARG A 129 -9.33 -9.41 6.30
C ARG A 129 -8.05 -9.61 7.13
N GLY A 130 -7.98 -10.69 7.91
CA GLY A 130 -6.81 -11.01 8.74
C GLY A 130 -5.52 -11.13 7.93
N VAL A 131 -5.57 -11.82 6.79
CA VAL A 131 -4.41 -11.96 5.88
C VAL A 131 -3.95 -10.61 5.35
N VAL A 132 -4.86 -9.76 4.89
CA VAL A 132 -4.49 -8.45 4.33
C VAL A 132 -4.03 -7.47 5.40
N ILE A 133 -4.66 -7.47 6.57
CA ILE A 133 -4.21 -6.67 7.72
C ILE A 133 -2.79 -7.08 8.11
N ASN A 134 -2.52 -8.39 8.20
CA ASN A 134 -1.17 -8.89 8.50
C ASN A 134 -0.16 -8.50 7.42
N PHE A 135 -0.55 -8.54 6.14
CA PHE A 135 0.30 -8.05 5.05
C PHE A 135 0.65 -6.56 5.21
N ILE A 136 -0.34 -5.70 5.51
CA ILE A 136 -0.12 -4.27 5.74
C ILE A 136 0.81 -4.05 6.94
N ILE A 137 0.57 -4.76 8.03
CA ILE A 137 1.40 -4.68 9.25
C ILE A 137 2.86 -5.01 8.93
N ASN A 138 3.10 -6.13 8.23
CA ASN A 138 4.44 -6.55 7.84
C ASN A 138 5.08 -5.55 6.88
N LEU A 139 4.32 -5.04 5.90
CA LEU A 139 4.82 -4.05 4.95
C LEU A 139 5.25 -2.76 5.65
N VAL A 140 4.40 -2.21 6.54
CA VAL A 140 4.73 -1.01 7.31
C VAL A 140 5.96 -1.26 8.19
N THR A 141 6.02 -2.39 8.90
CA THR A 141 7.15 -2.74 9.77
C THR A 141 8.46 -2.82 8.98
N GLU A 142 8.44 -3.46 7.81
CA GLU A 142 9.64 -3.58 6.96
C GLU A 142 10.03 -2.23 6.32
N LEU A 143 9.07 -1.35 6.01
CA LEU A 143 9.37 -0.01 5.54
C LEU A 143 9.97 0.86 6.66
N GLN A 144 9.40 0.82 7.87
CA GLN A 144 9.91 1.52 9.05
C GLN A 144 11.36 1.15 9.35
N LYS A 145 11.71 -0.15 9.32
CA LYS A 145 13.09 -0.63 9.55
C LYS A 145 14.12 -0.11 8.53
N ARG A 146 13.66 0.28 7.34
CA ARG A 146 14.52 0.80 6.27
C ARG A 146 14.63 2.33 6.30
N LEU A 147 13.86 3.00 7.16
CA LEU A 147 14.00 4.43 7.36
C LEU A 147 15.27 4.70 8.19
N PRO A 148 16.05 5.73 7.83
CA PRO A 148 17.23 6.07 8.59
C PRO A 148 16.85 6.77 9.91
N ASP A 149 17.63 6.56 10.97
CA ASP A 149 17.36 7.13 12.31
C ASP A 149 17.29 8.66 12.30
N ASN A 150 17.99 9.31 11.38
CA ASN A 150 18.03 10.74 11.21
C ASN A 150 16.92 11.28 10.28
N ILE A 151 15.82 10.56 10.08
CA ILE A 151 14.74 10.97 9.17
C ILE A 151 14.19 12.37 9.47
N LYS A 152 14.12 12.77 10.75
CA LYS A 152 13.72 14.12 11.19
C LYS A 152 14.67 15.20 10.65
N THR A 153 15.97 14.91 10.66
CA THR A 153 17.00 15.77 10.08
C THR A 153 16.93 15.77 8.56
N LEU A 154 16.74 14.60 7.95
CA LEU A 154 16.64 14.45 6.50
C LEU A 154 15.43 15.21 5.93
N LYS A 155 14.31 15.27 6.67
CA LYS A 155 13.14 16.10 6.33
C LYS A 155 13.47 17.58 6.24
N ASN A 156 14.46 18.08 6.99
CA ASN A 156 14.86 19.49 6.89
C ASN A 156 15.54 19.81 5.56
N THR A 157 16.00 18.81 4.78
CA THR A 157 16.54 19.05 3.44
C THR A 157 15.49 19.56 2.45
N SER A 158 14.19 19.36 2.74
CA SER A 158 13.08 19.99 2.00
C SER A 158 13.11 21.53 2.04
N LEU A 159 13.75 22.13 3.06
CA LEU A 159 13.99 23.58 3.16
C LEU A 159 14.88 24.10 2.01
N LEU A 160 15.68 23.21 1.41
CA LEU A 160 16.56 23.53 0.29
C LEU A 160 15.89 23.27 -1.08
N SER A 161 14.60 22.93 -1.11
CA SER A 161 13.85 22.83 -2.36
C SER A 161 13.85 24.17 -3.11
N SER A 162 13.84 24.12 -4.45
CA SER A 162 13.82 25.32 -5.29
C SER A 162 12.61 26.21 -5.00
N GLU A 163 11.47 25.60 -4.72
CA GLU A 163 10.21 26.27 -4.35
C GLU A 163 10.35 27.06 -3.04
N LYS A 164 10.96 26.48 -2.00
CA LYS A 164 11.18 27.18 -0.72
C LYS A 164 12.30 28.22 -0.80
N CYS A 165 13.35 27.96 -1.58
CA CYS A 165 14.47 28.90 -1.74
C CYS A 165 14.06 30.18 -2.50
N LEU A 166 13.13 30.06 -3.46
CA LEU A 166 12.64 31.17 -4.29
C LEU A 166 11.45 31.91 -3.69
N ASN A 167 10.91 31.44 -2.56
CA ASN A 167 9.78 32.08 -1.90
C ASN A 167 10.20 33.42 -1.25
N SER A 168 9.30 34.41 -1.30
CA SER A 168 9.52 35.75 -0.72
C SER A 168 9.63 35.71 0.81
N THR A 169 8.98 34.74 1.43
CA THR A 169 9.05 34.47 2.88
C THR A 169 9.94 33.27 3.09
N LYS A 170 11.16 33.49 3.59
CA LYS A 170 12.14 32.41 3.80
C LYS A 170 11.90 31.72 5.14
N ASP A 171 11.77 30.40 5.11
CA ASP A 171 11.80 29.56 6.31
C ASP A 171 13.18 29.64 6.98
N SER A 172 13.23 29.55 8.31
CA SER A 172 14.50 29.55 9.05
C SER A 172 15.33 28.31 8.75
N ILE A 173 16.58 28.51 8.32
CA ILE A 173 17.56 27.45 8.02
C ILE A 173 18.36 26.98 9.25
N VAL A 174 18.11 27.56 10.43
CA VAL A 174 18.73 27.16 11.72
C VAL A 174 18.62 25.65 12.01
N PRO A 175 17.55 24.91 11.63
CA PRO A 175 17.49 23.46 11.83
C PRO A 175 18.59 22.68 11.08
N LEU A 176 19.09 23.21 9.95
CA LEU A 176 20.17 22.59 9.18
C LEU A 176 21.55 22.84 9.80
N SER A 177 21.76 23.96 10.50
CA SER A 177 23.05 24.30 11.09
C SER A 177 23.38 23.52 12.36
N LYS A 178 22.36 22.94 13.02
CA LYS A 178 22.55 22.05 14.20
C LYS A 178 23.08 20.66 13.83
N CYS A 179 23.27 20.38 12.54
CA CYS A 179 23.74 19.09 12.02
C CYS A 179 25.22 19.10 11.62
N ALA A 180 25.93 20.22 11.83
CA ALA A 180 27.36 20.38 11.61
C ALA A 180 28.14 20.27 12.92
#